data_AF-A0A227J6F7-F1
#
_entry.id   AF-A0A227J6F7-F1
#
_cell.length_a   1.000
_cell.length_b   1.000
_cell.length_c   1.000
_cell.angle_alpha   90.00
_cell.angle_beta   90.00
_cell.angle_gamma   90.00
#
_symmetry.space_group_name_H-M   'P 1'
#
loop_
_entity.id
_entity.type
_entity.pdbx_description
1 polymer ?
#
loop_
_entity_poly.entity_id
_entity_poly.type
_entity_poly.pdbx_seq_one_letter_code
_entity_poly.pdbx_strand_id
1 'polypeptide(L)'
;FVADGIGISMFRELGPLMTAIVFAGRTGAAFAAEIGTQKVNEEINALHTFGICPVEFLVIPRIYASVLVLPLLTVLADIIGVLGGALVLLKFDISFVQYYHQLLNALSVWDLFFGLIKATTFGFII
;
A
#
# COMPACT_ATOMS: atom_id res chain seq x y z
N PHE A 1 0.25 -24.84 -9.57
CA PHE A 1 1.67 -24.46 -9.39
C PHE A 1 1.95 -23.00 -9.73
N VAL A 2 1.85 -22.56 -10.99
CA VAL A 2 2.12 -21.15 -11.36
C VAL A 2 1.09 -20.20 -10.73
N ALA A 3 -0.19 -20.56 -10.76
CA ALA A 3 -1.26 -19.79 -10.14
C ALA A 3 -1.13 -19.69 -8.61
N ASP A 4 -0.74 -20.79 -7.94
CA ASP A 4 -0.53 -20.82 -6.48
C ASP A 4 0.65 -19.93 -6.07
N GLY A 5 1.74 -19.97 -6.84
CA GLY A 5 2.90 -19.11 -6.65
C GLY A 5 2.51 -17.64 -6.76
N ILE A 6 1.78 -17.26 -7.80
CA ILE A 6 1.30 -15.88 -8.00
C ILE A 6 0.35 -15.46 -6.87
N GLY A 7 -0.63 -16.29 -6.51
CA GLY A 7 -1.59 -15.98 -5.45
C GLY A 7 -0.91 -15.76 -4.11
N ILE A 8 -0.15 -16.74 -3.62
CA ILE A 8 0.45 -16.65 -2.28
C ILE A 8 1.49 -15.53 -2.22
N SER A 9 2.36 -15.40 -3.23
CA SER A 9 3.41 -14.39 -3.21
C SER A 9 2.89 -12.96 -3.37
N MET A 10 1.83 -12.75 -4.16
CA MET A 10 1.26 -11.41 -4.35
C MET A 10 0.57 -10.91 -3.09
N PHE A 11 -0.40 -11.68 -2.56
CA PHE A 11 -1.20 -11.23 -1.42
C PHE A 11 -0.39 -11.14 -0.12
N ARG A 12 0.63 -11.98 0.06
CA ARG A 12 1.35 -12.07 1.34
C ARG A 12 2.62 -11.21 1.41
N GLU A 13 3.28 -10.99 0.27
CA GLU A 13 4.61 -10.37 0.23
C GLU A 13 4.66 -9.21 -0.77
N LEU A 14 4.48 -9.47 -2.06
CA LEU A 14 4.79 -8.51 -3.12
C LEU A 14 3.80 -7.35 -3.19
N GLY A 15 2.50 -7.58 -3.00
CA GLY A 15 1.47 -6.53 -3.01
C GLY A 15 1.73 -5.45 -1.94
N PRO A 16 1.81 -5.82 -0.65
CA PRO A 16 2.11 -4.86 0.43
C PRO A 16 3.46 -4.16 0.25
N LEU A 17 4.49 -4.89 -0.19
CA LEU A 17 5.85 -4.36 -0.30
C LEU A 17 5.98 -3.38 -1.48
N MET A 18 5.47 -3.72 -2.65
CA MET A 18 5.54 -2.84 -3.83
C MET A 18 4.72 -1.57 -3.64
N THR A 19 3.52 -1.69 -3.06
CA THR A 19 2.68 -0.52 -2.76
C THR A 19 3.34 0.41 -1.76
N ALA A 20 3.96 -0.13 -0.70
CA ALA A 20 4.73 0.65 0.26
C ALA A 20 5.92 1.41 -0.36
N ILE A 21 6.72 0.75 -1.20
CA ILE A 21 7.87 1.39 -1.87
C ILE A 21 7.43 2.56 -2.74
N VAL A 22 6.40 2.35 -3.58
CA VAL A 22 5.89 3.40 -4.48
C VAL A 22 5.27 4.56 -3.68
N PHE A 23 4.54 4.24 -2.59
CA PHE A 23 3.94 5.24 -1.72
C PHE A 23 5.01 6.08 -0.99
N ALA A 24 6.06 5.46 -0.44
CA ALA A 24 7.16 6.17 0.19
C ALA A 24 7.87 7.11 -0.78
N GLY A 25 8.12 6.65 -2.01
CA GLY A 25 8.78 7.45 -3.04
C GLY A 25 7.97 8.66 -3.50
N ARG A 26 6.66 8.51 -3.70
CA ARG A 26 5.80 9.60 -4.19
C ARG A 26 5.23 10.45 -3.06
N THR A 27 4.46 9.84 -2.17
CA THR A 27 3.67 10.54 -1.15
C THR A 27 4.56 10.95 0.02
N GLY A 28 5.47 10.08 0.45
CA GLY A 28 6.44 10.41 1.50
C GLY A 28 7.34 11.59 1.11
N ALA A 29 7.87 11.59 -0.12
CA ALA A 29 8.65 12.71 -0.64
C ALA A 29 7.82 14.01 -0.75
N ALA A 30 6.57 13.92 -1.20
CA ALA A 30 5.67 15.08 -1.26
C ALA A 30 5.38 15.67 0.14
N PHE A 31 5.13 14.82 1.15
CA PHE A 31 4.92 15.28 2.52
C PHE A 31 6.17 15.96 3.09
N ALA A 32 7.36 15.40 2.85
CA ALA A 32 8.61 16.00 3.28
C ALA A 32 8.87 17.35 2.59
N ALA A 33 8.60 17.45 1.28
CA ALA A 33 8.76 18.68 0.53
C ALA A 33 7.78 19.78 1.00
N GLU A 34 6.54 19.42 1.30
CA GLU A 34 5.53 20.36 1.78
C GLU A 34 5.88 20.90 3.18
N ILE A 35 6.26 20.03 4.12
CA ILE A 35 6.72 20.45 5.45
C ILE A 35 8.00 21.28 5.34
N GLY A 36 8.93 20.91 4.45
CA GLY A 36 10.13 21.69 4.18
C GLY A 36 9.81 23.10 3.68
N THR A 37 8.84 23.24 2.79
CA THR A 37 8.38 24.54 2.27
C THR A 37 7.72 25.37 3.36
N GLN A 38 6.84 24.77 4.18
CA GLN A 38 6.20 25.44 5.32
C GLN A 38 7.23 25.92 6.35
N LYS A 39 8.32 25.17 6.54
CA LYS A 39 9.42 25.58 7.41
C LYS A 39 10.19 26.78 6.85
N VAL A 40 10.52 26.78 5.55
CA VAL A 40 11.24 27.88 4.90
C VAL A 40 10.39 29.16 4.84
N ASN A 41 9.08 29.03 4.68
CA ASN A 41 8.13 30.15 4.72
C ASN A 41 7.75 30.60 6.14
N GLU A 42 8.38 30.04 7.19
CA GLU A 42 8.12 30.40 8.58
C GLU A 42 6.67 30.10 9.07
N GLU A 43 5.89 29.30 8.33
CA GLU A 43 4.50 28.94 8.67
C GLU A 43 4.44 28.10 9.96
N ILE A 44 5.44 27.24 10.17
CA ILE A 44 5.54 26.43 11.40
C ILE A 44 5.78 27.32 12.63
N ASN A 45 6.58 28.39 12.49
CA ASN A 45 6.84 29.34 13.57
C ASN A 45 5.63 30.26 13.83
N ALA A 46 4.85 30.56 12.78
CA ALA A 46 3.56 31.23 12.95
C ALA A 46 2.61 30.39 13.81
N LEU A 47 2.49 29.07 13.55
CA LEU A 47 1.66 28.17 14.37
C LEU A 47 2.09 28.15 15.84
N HIS A 48 3.39 28.14 16.12
CA HIS A 48 3.91 28.25 17.49
C HIS A 48 3.52 29.58 18.16
N THR A 49 3.53 30.68 17.42
CA THR A 49 3.13 32.01 17.93
C THR A 49 1.64 32.07 18.26
N PHE A 50 0.81 31.33 17.53
CA PHE A 50 -0.61 31.15 17.82
C PHE A 50 -0.90 30.16 18.96
N GLY A 51 0.13 29.52 19.54
CA GLY A 51 -0.02 28.53 20.61
C GLY A 51 -0.55 27.18 20.14
N ILE A 52 -0.50 26.89 18.84
CA ILE A 52 -0.96 25.62 18.25
C ILE A 52 0.23 24.67 18.13
N CYS A 53 0.08 23.42 18.57
CA CYS A 53 1.12 22.40 18.42
C CYS A 53 1.21 21.95 16.94
N PRO A 54 2.32 22.25 16.22
CA PRO A 54 2.42 21.94 14.79
C PRO A 54 2.49 20.43 14.51
N VAL A 55 2.98 19.63 15.45
CA VAL A 55 3.03 18.16 15.31
C VAL A 55 1.63 17.56 15.22
N GLU A 56 0.74 17.96 16.13
CA GLU A 56 -0.64 17.48 16.15
C GLU A 56 -1.44 17.95 14.94
N PHE A 57 -1.13 19.14 14.42
CA PHE A 57 -1.86 19.71 13.30
C PHE A 57 -1.34 19.24 11.93
N LEU A 58 -0.03 19.04 11.77
CA LEU A 58 0.59 18.73 10.48
C LEU A 58 0.92 17.25 10.33
N VAL A 59 1.51 16.62 11.36
CA VAL A 59 2.11 15.28 11.25
C VAL A 59 1.08 14.20 11.55
N ILE A 60 0.34 14.32 12.65
CA ILE A 60 -0.62 13.31 13.09
C ILE A 60 -1.69 12.99 12.02
N PRO A 61 -2.32 13.97 11.35
CA PRO A 61 -3.32 13.67 10.33
C PRO A 61 -2.74 12.92 9.13
N ARG A 62 -1.48 13.20 8.77
CA ARG A 62 -0.79 12.54 7.65
C ARG A 62 -0.48 11.08 7.97
N ILE A 63 -0.08 10.78 9.21
CA ILE A 63 0.16 9.40 9.67
C ILE A 63 -1.15 8.60 9.64
N TYR A 64 -2.24 9.17 10.14
CA TYR A 64 -3.55 8.48 10.05
C TYR A 64 -3.98 8.25 8.59
N ALA A 65 -3.72 9.21 7.71
CA ALA A 65 -3.99 9.07 6.29
C ALA A 65 -3.13 7.95 5.66
N SER A 66 -1.82 7.87 5.93
CA SER A 66 -0.96 6.82 5.37
C SER A 66 -1.33 5.43 5.87
N VAL A 67 -1.62 5.29 7.16
CA VAL A 67 -2.07 4.02 7.79
C VAL A 67 -3.36 3.50 7.19
N LEU A 68 -4.30 4.38 6.81
CA LEU A 68 -5.57 3.99 6.18
C LEU A 68 -5.46 3.76 4.67
N VAL A 69 -4.66 4.58 3.97
CA VAL A 69 -4.57 4.56 2.50
C VAL A 69 -3.72 3.39 2.00
N LEU A 70 -2.66 3.01 2.71
CA LEU A 70 -1.79 1.91 2.29
C LEU A 70 -2.47 0.54 2.21
N PRO A 71 -3.23 0.06 3.20
CA PRO A 71 -3.94 -1.21 3.07
C PRO A 71 -4.96 -1.17 1.93
N LEU A 72 -5.61 -0.03 1.69
CA LEU A 72 -6.54 0.11 0.56
C LEU A 72 -5.80 0.00 -0.80
N LEU A 73 -4.62 0.62 -0.92
CA LEU A 73 -3.77 0.51 -2.11
C LEU A 73 -3.27 -0.92 -2.32
N THR A 74 -2.91 -1.62 -1.25
CA THR A 74 -2.47 -3.03 -1.32
C THR A 74 -3.56 -3.92 -1.89
N VAL A 75 -4.81 -3.78 -1.44
CA VAL A 75 -5.94 -4.55 -1.99
C VAL A 75 -6.11 -4.29 -3.49
N LEU A 76 -5.98 -3.03 -3.92
CA LEU A 76 -6.06 -2.69 -5.35
C LEU A 76 -4.91 -3.31 -6.14
N ALA A 77 -3.69 -3.30 -5.60
CA ALA A 77 -2.53 -3.91 -6.22
C ALA A 77 -2.68 -5.43 -6.35
N ASP A 78 -3.24 -6.09 -5.35
CA ASP A 78 -3.52 -7.54 -5.38
C ASP A 78 -4.55 -7.89 -6.45
N ILE A 79 -5.65 -7.13 -6.53
CA ILE A 79 -6.69 -7.32 -7.57
C ILE A 79 -6.09 -7.16 -8.97
N ILE A 80 -5.34 -6.08 -9.20
CA ILE A 80 -4.69 -5.83 -10.50
C ILE A 80 -3.64 -6.91 -10.79
N GLY A 81 -2.91 -7.36 -9.77
CA GLY A 81 -1.93 -8.44 -9.86
C GLY A 81 -2.53 -9.77 -10.32
N VAL A 82 -3.66 -10.16 -9.73
CA VAL A 82 -4.41 -11.38 -10.12
C VAL A 82 -4.95 -11.25 -11.55
N LEU A 83 -5.51 -10.09 -11.91
CA LEU A 83 -5.97 -9.85 -13.28
C LEU A 83 -4.82 -9.90 -14.30
N GLY A 84 -3.66 -9.32 -13.96
CA GLY A 84 -2.45 -9.42 -14.77
C GLY A 84 -1.98 -10.87 -14.95
N GLY A 85 -2.01 -11.66 -13.88
CA GLY A 85 -1.73 -13.11 -13.92
C GLY A 85 -2.68 -13.86 -14.86
N ALA A 86 -3.98 -13.58 -14.76
CA ALA A 86 -5.00 -14.17 -15.63
C ALA A 86 -4.75 -13.85 -17.12
N LEU A 87 -4.41 -12.61 -17.45
CA LEU A 87 -4.12 -12.19 -18.83
C LEU A 87 -2.90 -12.91 -19.42
N VAL A 88 -1.86 -13.16 -18.61
CA VAL A 88 -0.68 -13.91 -19.06
C VAL A 88 -1.02 -15.36 -19.31
N LEU A 89 -1.78 -15.99 -18.41
CA LEU A 89 -2.18 -17.40 -18.50
C LEU A 89 -3.12 -17.70 -19.69
N LEU A 90 -3.93 -16.72 -20.11
CA LEU A 90 -4.72 -16.83 -21.35
C LEU A 90 -3.84 -17.02 -22.59
N LYS A 91 -2.60 -16.52 -22.61
CA LYS A 91 -1.66 -16.77 -23.72
C LYS A 91 -1.07 -18.18 -23.73
N PHE A 92 -1.21 -18.92 -22.63
CA PHE A 92 -0.74 -20.30 -22.48
C PHE A 92 -1.89 -21.32 -22.59
N ASP A 93 -3.02 -20.92 -23.21
CA ASP A 93 -4.23 -21.75 -23.40
C ASP A 93 -4.85 -22.30 -22.10
N ILE A 94 -4.58 -21.65 -20.95
CA ILE A 94 -5.19 -22.01 -19.67
C ILE A 94 -6.51 -21.24 -19.53
N SER A 95 -7.60 -21.99 -19.34
CA SER A 95 -8.94 -21.41 -19.13
C SER A 95 -8.98 -20.57 -17.85
N PHE A 96 -9.63 -19.40 -17.94
CA PHE A 96 -9.85 -18.50 -16.80
C PHE A 96 -10.52 -19.20 -15.61
N VAL A 97 -11.44 -20.12 -15.89
CA VAL A 97 -12.15 -20.90 -14.86
C VAL A 97 -11.17 -21.79 -14.08
N GLN A 98 -10.21 -22.40 -14.76
CA GLN A 98 -9.21 -23.26 -14.14
C GLN A 98 -8.22 -22.45 -13.29
N TYR A 99 -7.81 -21.27 -13.79
CA TYR A 99 -7.01 -20.33 -13.02
C TYR A 99 -7.71 -19.89 -11.73
N TYR A 100 -8.99 -19.50 -11.82
CA TYR A 100 -9.75 -19.03 -10.67
C TYR A 100 -9.93 -20.10 -9.59
N HIS A 101 -10.27 -21.33 -9.98
CA HIS A 101 -10.37 -22.44 -9.02
C HIS A 101 -9.03 -22.76 -8.35
N GLN A 102 -7.93 -22.67 -9.09
CA GLN A 102 -6.61 -22.93 -8.54
C GLN A 102 -6.15 -21.82 -7.59
N LEU A 103 -6.44 -20.56 -7.94
CA LEU A 103 -6.19 -19.40 -7.08
C LEU A 103 -6.97 -19.48 -5.76
N LEU A 104 -8.26 -19.81 -5.81
CA LEU A 104 -9.09 -19.97 -4.62
C LEU A 104 -8.63 -21.11 -3.71
N ASN A 105 -8.15 -22.22 -4.29
CA ASN A 105 -7.62 -23.33 -3.50
C ASN A 105 -6.26 -23.01 -2.88
N ALA A 106 -5.49 -22.11 -3.49
CA ALA A 106 -4.18 -21.69 -2.99
C ALA A 106 -4.25 -20.58 -1.93
N LEU A 107 -5.24 -19.69 -2.03
CA LEU A 107 -5.37 -18.54 -1.13
C LEU A 107 -6.15 -18.91 0.13
N SER A 108 -5.52 -18.74 1.28
CA SER A 108 -6.25 -18.67 2.54
C SER A 108 -6.67 -17.23 2.85
N VAL A 109 -7.79 -17.08 3.54
CA VAL A 109 -8.20 -15.77 4.10
C VAL A 109 -7.09 -15.19 4.99
N TRP A 110 -6.31 -16.05 5.64
CA TRP A 110 -5.16 -15.65 6.46
C TRP A 110 -4.06 -14.94 5.67
N ASP A 111 -3.78 -15.35 4.43
CA ASP A 111 -2.73 -14.72 3.62
C ASP A 111 -3.07 -13.26 3.33
N LEU A 112 -4.35 -12.97 3.08
CA LEU A 112 -4.86 -11.62 2.89
C LEU A 112 -4.75 -10.79 4.19
N PHE A 113 -5.09 -11.36 5.35
CA PHE A 113 -4.94 -10.67 6.63
C PHE A 113 -3.47 -10.34 6.95
N PHE A 114 -2.54 -11.29 6.72
CA PHE A 114 -1.11 -11.03 6.92
C PHE A 114 -0.59 -9.94 5.97
N GLY A 115 -1.03 -9.93 4.71
CA GLY A 115 -0.71 -8.88 3.75
C GLY A 115 -1.18 -7.50 4.22
N LEU A 116 -2.44 -7.40 4.66
CA LEU A 116 -3.03 -6.16 5.17
C LEU A 116 -2.32 -5.65 6.43
N ILE A 117 -2.02 -6.53 7.40
CA ILE A 117 -1.29 -6.15 8.61
C ILE A 117 0.08 -5.57 8.26
N LYS A 118 0.81 -6.17 7.31
CA LYS A 118 2.08 -5.63 6.81
C LYS A 118 1.88 -4.27 6.14
N ALA A 119 0.88 -4.12 5.28
CA ALA A 119 0.59 -2.85 4.62
C ALA A 119 0.30 -1.72 5.62
N THR A 120 -0.52 -2.00 6.64
CA THR A 120 -0.80 -1.05 7.74
C THR A 120 0.46 -0.71 8.53
N THR A 121 1.31 -1.71 8.82
CA THR A 121 2.58 -1.50 9.52
C THR A 121 3.53 -0.63 8.70
N PHE A 122 3.63 -0.86 7.38
CA PHE A 122 4.41 -0.01 6.50
C PHE A 122 3.88 1.42 6.45
N GLY A 123 2.55 1.60 6.43
CA GLY A 123 1.97 2.95 6.44
C GLY A 123 2.14 3.72 7.73
N PHE A 124 2.39 3.03 8.85
CA PHE A 124 2.78 3.67 10.09
C PHE A 124 4.26 4.06 10.12
N ILE A 125 5.13 3.28 9.46
CA ILE A 125 6.59 3.49 9.45
C ILE A 125 7.01 4.59 8.48
N ILE A 126 6.35 4.68 7.32
CA ILE A 126 6.61 5.68 6.27
C ILE A 126 6.06 7.05 6.67
#